data_AF-A0AAE1WEA8-F1
#
_entry.id   AF-A0AAE1WEA8-F1
#
_cell.length_a   1.000
_cell.length_b   1.000
_cell.length_c   1.000
_cell.angle_alpha   90.00
_cell.angle_beta   90.00
_cell.angle_gamma   90.00
#
_symmetry.space_group_name_H-M   'P 1'
#
loop_
_entity.id
_entity.type
_entity.pdbx_description
1 polymer ?
#
loop_
_entity_poly.entity_id
_entity_poly.type
_entity_poly.pdbx_seq_one_letter_code
_entity_poly.pdbx_strand_id
1 'polypeptide(L)'
;MSSNKDSFNVADLSTALNAEDRADLVNALKVSSSVFWLGVIVADIALDFLECMVGLESQHDDLEAKFFEERAALEAKYQKLYQPLYTKRYEIVTGAVEVEGGINDTEATNQAGEDEKGVPDFWLTAMKNNEVLAEEISERDEGALKFLKDIKWSRIDNPKGFKLDFSSTPILSSRTLF
;
A
#
# COMPACT_ATOMS: atom_id res chain seq x y z
N MET A 1 53.02 -9.27 58.59
CA MET A 1 52.34 -9.32 57.29
C MET A 1 53.09 -10.31 56.41
N SER A 2 52.61 -11.55 56.28
CA SER A 2 53.20 -12.52 55.35
C SER A 2 52.14 -12.89 54.32
N SER A 3 52.32 -12.37 53.11
CA SER A 3 51.56 -12.77 51.93
C SER A 3 51.89 -14.23 51.61
N ASN A 4 50.92 -15.13 51.79
CA ASN A 4 50.98 -16.45 51.19
C ASN A 4 50.58 -16.30 49.71
N LYS A 5 51.54 -16.54 48.82
CA LYS A 5 51.33 -16.55 47.38
C LYS A 5 51.10 -18.00 46.99
N ASP A 6 49.85 -18.46 47.15
CA ASP A 6 49.44 -19.80 46.76
C ASP A 6 49.55 -19.92 45.23
N SER A 7 50.69 -20.43 44.76
CA SER A 7 50.83 -20.83 43.36
C SER A 7 49.96 -22.06 43.14
N PHE A 8 48.92 -21.92 42.32
CA PHE A 8 48.07 -23.04 41.93
C PHE A 8 48.89 -24.02 41.09
N ASN A 9 49.45 -25.05 41.74
CA ASN A 9 50.31 -26.04 41.10
C ASN A 9 49.45 -27.17 40.53
N VAL A 10 49.37 -27.25 39.20
CA VAL A 10 48.57 -28.25 38.46
C VAL A 10 49.09 -29.69 38.68
N ALA A 11 50.33 -29.85 39.15
CA ALA A 11 50.89 -31.16 39.48
C ALA A 11 50.17 -31.83 40.67
N ASP A 12 49.63 -31.04 41.61
CA ASP A 12 48.96 -31.55 42.81
C ASP A 12 47.53 -32.05 42.54
N LEU A 13 46.88 -31.55 41.47
CA LEU A 13 45.61 -32.12 40.99
C LEU A 13 45.78 -33.55 40.48
N SER A 14 46.97 -33.89 40.00
CA SER A 14 47.25 -35.23 39.49
C SER A 14 47.36 -36.24 40.65
N THR A 15 47.93 -35.85 41.78
CA THR A 15 48.03 -36.72 42.96
C THR A 15 46.77 -36.74 43.81
N ALA A 16 45.94 -35.69 43.74
CA ALA A 16 44.71 -35.57 44.54
C ALA A 16 43.46 -36.23 43.94
N LEU A 17 43.44 -36.48 42.62
CA LEU A 17 42.28 -37.03 41.93
C LEU A 17 42.53 -38.50 41.54
N ASN A 18 41.62 -39.39 41.94
CA ASN A 18 41.75 -40.82 41.61
C ASN A 18 41.54 -41.04 40.08
N ALA A 19 41.88 -42.22 39.57
CA ALA A 19 41.78 -42.51 38.14
C ALA A 19 40.35 -42.44 37.59
N GLU A 20 39.35 -42.70 38.43
CA GLU A 20 37.92 -42.67 38.12
C GLU A 20 37.43 -41.21 38.00
N ASP A 21 37.75 -40.36 38.98
CA ASP A 21 37.44 -38.93 38.98
C ASP A 21 38.04 -38.20 37.76
N ARG A 22 39.23 -38.63 37.30
CA ARG A 22 39.85 -38.09 36.08
C ARG A 22 39.10 -38.53 34.82
N ALA A 23 38.63 -39.77 34.78
CA ALA A 23 37.85 -40.27 33.66
C ALA A 23 36.49 -39.55 33.59
N ASP A 24 35.87 -39.31 34.74
CA ASP A 24 34.63 -38.55 34.86
C ASP A 24 34.80 -37.09 34.43
N LEU A 25 35.89 -36.45 34.84
CA LEU A 25 36.21 -35.08 34.40
C LEU A 25 36.43 -35.00 32.89
N VAL A 26 37.16 -35.96 32.31
CA VAL A 26 37.40 -36.02 30.85
C VAL A 26 36.09 -36.28 30.09
N ASN A 27 35.24 -37.16 30.60
CA ASN A 27 33.92 -37.42 30.03
C ASN A 27 33.02 -36.18 30.13
N ALA A 28 33.01 -35.48 31.26
CA ALA A 28 32.27 -34.24 31.45
C ALA A 28 32.75 -33.14 30.51
N LEU A 29 34.07 -33.00 30.32
CA LEU A 29 34.65 -32.04 29.39
C LEU A 29 34.33 -32.40 27.93
N LYS A 30 34.33 -33.69 27.59
CA LYS A 30 33.96 -34.18 26.27
C LYS A 30 32.47 -33.94 25.98
N VAL A 31 31.60 -34.18 26.95
CA VAL A 31 30.16 -33.86 26.85
C VAL A 31 29.96 -32.36 26.74
N SER A 32 30.60 -31.55 27.59
CA SER A 32 30.49 -30.09 27.56
C SER A 32 30.99 -29.49 26.24
N SER A 33 32.10 -30.01 25.71
CA SER A 33 32.62 -29.61 24.40
C SER A 33 31.63 -30.00 23.30
N SER A 34 31.11 -31.23 23.30
CA SER A 34 30.08 -31.66 22.34
C SER A 34 28.81 -30.80 22.39
N VAL A 35 28.34 -30.42 23.58
CA VAL A 35 27.15 -29.55 23.75
C VAL A 35 27.45 -28.13 23.27
N PHE A 36 28.66 -27.61 23.52
CA PHE A 36 29.12 -26.32 22.99
C PHE A 36 29.17 -26.33 21.46
N TRP A 37 29.75 -27.37 20.86
CA TRP A 37 29.78 -27.56 19.41
C TRP A 37 28.38 -27.68 18.81
N LEU A 38 27.46 -28.42 19.45
CA LEU A 38 26.06 -28.47 19.03
C LEU A 38 25.42 -27.07 19.07
N GLY A 39 25.68 -26.29 20.13
CA GLY A 39 25.16 -24.92 20.25
C GLY A 39 25.68 -23.98 19.16
N VAL A 40 26.97 -24.07 18.82
CA VAL A 40 27.57 -23.33 17.70
C VAL A 40 26.96 -23.75 16.37
N ILE A 41 26.84 -25.05 16.11
CA ILE A 41 26.23 -25.57 14.86
C ILE A 41 24.76 -25.17 14.74
N VAL A 42 23.98 -25.22 15.82
CA VAL A 42 22.57 -24.81 15.81
C VAL A 42 22.44 -23.30 15.58
N ALA A 43 23.34 -22.48 16.13
CA ALA A 43 23.37 -21.04 15.87
C ALA A 43 23.77 -20.72 14.42
N ASP A 44 24.76 -21.43 13.88
CA ASP A 44 25.23 -21.28 12.49
C ASP A 44 24.13 -21.69 11.50
N ILE A 45 23.49 -22.84 11.73
CA ILE A 45 22.33 -23.31 10.93
C ILE A 45 21.17 -22.31 10.99
N ALA A 46 20.92 -21.69 12.16
CA ALA A 46 19.86 -20.68 12.29
C ALA A 46 20.20 -19.37 11.56
N LEU A 47 21.48 -18.99 11.49
CA LEU A 47 21.97 -17.83 10.72
C LEU A 47 21.91 -18.10 9.21
N ASP A 48 22.38 -19.27 8.77
CA ASP A 48 22.31 -19.71 7.37
C ASP A 48 20.86 -19.75 6.87
N PHE A 49 19.93 -20.22 7.72
CA PHE A 49 18.51 -20.25 7.40
C PHE A 49 17.91 -18.84 7.27
N LEU A 50 18.28 -17.93 8.17
CA LEU A 50 17.84 -16.54 8.10
C LEU A 50 18.38 -15.84 6.85
N GLU A 51 19.65 -16.07 6.50
CA GLU A 51 20.26 -15.52 5.28
C GLU A 51 19.55 -16.05 4.02
N CYS A 52 19.23 -17.34 3.99
CA CYS A 52 18.42 -17.95 2.93
C CYS A 52 17.03 -17.31 2.82
N MET A 53 16.33 -17.10 3.95
CA MET A 53 15.03 -16.43 3.96
C MET A 53 15.09 -14.99 3.46
N VAL A 54 16.09 -14.22 3.89
CA VAL A 54 16.30 -12.83 3.40
C VAL A 54 16.59 -12.82 1.89
N GLY A 55 17.36 -13.79 1.40
CA GLY A 55 17.60 -13.95 -0.03
C GLY A 55 16.33 -14.26 -0.83
N LEU A 56 15.42 -15.07 -0.28
CA LEU A 56 14.12 -15.35 -0.90
C LEU A 56 13.20 -14.12 -0.90
N GLU A 57 13.17 -13.35 0.19
CA GLU A 57 12.38 -12.11 0.27
C GLU A 57 12.88 -11.09 -0.76
N SER A 58 14.20 -10.97 -0.93
CA SER A 58 14.77 -10.11 -1.98
C SER A 58 14.34 -10.53 -3.38
N GLN A 59 14.26 -11.84 -3.67
CA GLN A 59 13.77 -12.32 -4.97
C GLN A 59 12.27 -12.05 -5.15
N HIS A 60 11.50 -12.12 -4.06
CA HIS A 60 10.08 -11.76 -4.06
C HIS A 60 9.90 -10.27 -4.38
N ASP A 61 10.65 -9.39 -3.71
CA ASP A 61 10.64 -7.94 -3.94
C ASP A 61 11.01 -7.59 -5.38
N ASP A 62 12.01 -8.26 -5.95
CA ASP A 62 12.40 -8.08 -7.36
C ASP A 62 11.28 -8.45 -8.34
N LEU A 63 10.48 -9.49 -8.02
CA LEU A 63 9.31 -9.87 -8.82
C LEU A 63 8.16 -8.90 -8.60
N GLU A 64 7.94 -8.45 -7.37
CA GLU A 64 6.90 -7.48 -7.03
C GLU A 64 7.14 -6.13 -7.72
N ALA A 65 8.40 -5.69 -7.80
CA ALA A 65 8.81 -4.49 -8.53
C ALA A 65 8.41 -4.57 -10.01
N LYS A 66 8.68 -5.71 -10.68
CA LYS A 66 8.27 -5.96 -12.07
C LYS A 66 6.75 -5.98 -12.22
N PHE A 67 6.04 -6.63 -11.28
CA PHE A 67 4.58 -6.63 -11.27
C PHE A 67 4.01 -5.22 -11.19
N PHE A 68 4.54 -4.36 -10.33
CA PHE A 68 4.09 -2.98 -10.22
C PHE A 68 4.40 -2.15 -11.46
N GLU A 69 5.55 -2.37 -12.11
CA GLU A 69 5.90 -1.73 -13.38
C GLU A 69 4.92 -2.12 -14.50
N GLU A 70 4.66 -3.42 -14.67
CA GLU A 70 3.70 -3.93 -15.65
C GLU A 70 2.28 -3.44 -15.37
N ARG A 71 1.85 -3.45 -14.11
CA ARG A 71 0.55 -2.92 -13.68
C ARG A 71 0.43 -1.42 -14.00
N ALA A 72 1.47 -0.63 -13.74
CA ALA A 72 1.47 0.80 -14.04
C ALA A 72 1.37 1.06 -15.56
N ALA A 73 2.11 0.30 -16.37
CA ALA A 73 2.01 0.39 -17.83
C ALA A 73 0.61 -0.01 -18.34
N LEU A 74 0.01 -1.04 -17.73
CA LEU A 74 -1.33 -1.50 -18.07
C LEU A 74 -2.40 -0.45 -17.71
N GLU A 75 -2.35 0.10 -16.51
CA GLU A 75 -3.24 1.17 -16.05
C GLU A 75 -3.13 2.40 -16.97
N ALA A 76 -1.91 2.82 -17.32
CA ALA A 76 -1.69 3.95 -18.23
C ALA A 76 -2.26 3.69 -19.64
N LYS A 77 -2.18 2.46 -20.14
CA LYS A 77 -2.80 2.06 -21.41
C LYS A 77 -4.32 2.21 -21.36
N TYR A 78 -4.96 1.62 -20.35
CA TYR A 78 -6.42 1.65 -20.25
C TYR A 78 -6.96 3.04 -19.89
N GLN A 79 -6.22 3.84 -19.13
CA GLN A 79 -6.58 5.23 -18.88
C GLN A 79 -6.75 6.01 -20.19
N LYS A 80 -5.85 5.84 -21.17
CA LYS A 80 -5.99 6.46 -22.50
C LYS A 80 -7.20 5.95 -23.28
N LEU A 81 -7.53 4.66 -23.14
CA LEU A 81 -8.71 4.07 -23.79
C LEU A 81 -10.03 4.55 -23.18
N TYR A 82 -10.03 4.89 -21.89
CA TYR A 82 -11.20 5.45 -21.21
C TYR A 82 -11.42 6.94 -21.48
N GLN A 83 -10.36 7.71 -21.79
CA GLN A 83 -10.47 9.14 -22.11
C GLN A 83 -11.60 9.48 -23.11
N PRO A 84 -11.71 8.84 -24.30
CA PRO A 84 -12.80 9.15 -25.23
C PRO A 84 -14.19 8.85 -24.67
N LEU A 85 -14.33 7.84 -23.79
CA LEU A 85 -15.61 7.53 -23.15
C LEU A 85 -15.98 8.61 -22.13
N TYR A 86 -15.02 9.11 -21.36
CA TYR A 86 -15.24 10.20 -20.41
C TYR A 86 -15.55 11.52 -21.12
N THR A 87 -14.88 11.81 -22.24
CA THR A 87 -15.21 12.97 -23.08
C THR A 87 -16.65 12.87 -23.61
N LYS A 88 -17.07 11.72 -24.12
CA LYS A 88 -18.47 11.51 -24.57
C LYS A 88 -19.46 11.70 -23.43
N ARG A 89 -19.17 11.15 -22.24
CA ARG A 89 -20.03 11.36 -21.06
C ARG A 89 -20.13 12.85 -20.73
N TYR A 90 -19.02 13.58 -20.74
CA TYR A 90 -19.01 15.02 -20.52
C TYR A 90 -19.88 15.76 -21.54
N GLU A 91 -19.75 15.42 -22.82
CA GLU A 91 -20.57 16.01 -23.90
C GLU A 91 -22.07 15.74 -23.71
N ILE A 92 -22.45 14.53 -23.27
CA ILE A 92 -23.86 14.17 -22.97
C ILE A 92 -24.35 14.93 -21.74
N VAL A 93 -23.58 14.92 -20.65
CA VAL A 93 -23.95 15.58 -19.38
C VAL A 93 -24.11 17.09 -19.56
N THR A 94 -23.26 17.71 -20.39
CA THR A 94 -23.34 19.15 -20.70
C THR A 94 -24.25 19.49 -21.88
N GLY A 95 -24.85 18.48 -22.53
CA GLY A 95 -25.76 18.65 -23.67
C GLY A 95 -25.12 19.19 -24.94
N ALA A 96 -23.81 19.02 -25.10
CA ALA A 96 -23.10 19.33 -26.35
C ALA A 96 -23.45 18.34 -27.48
N VAL A 97 -23.92 17.14 -27.13
CA VAL A 97 -24.39 16.12 -28.07
C VAL A 97 -25.81 15.72 -27.68
N GLU A 98 -26.77 15.91 -28.58
CA GLU A 98 -28.13 15.38 -28.44
C GLU A 98 -28.09 13.86 -28.66
N VAL A 99 -28.49 13.09 -27.65
CA VAL A 99 -28.57 11.64 -27.76
C VAL A 99 -29.85 11.30 -28.52
N GLU A 100 -29.73 10.88 -29.78
CA GLU A 100 -30.82 10.26 -30.54
C GLU A 100 -31.21 8.93 -29.87
N GLY A 101 -32.12 8.97 -28.90
CA GLY A 101 -32.61 7.78 -28.22
C GLY A 101 -32.99 8.04 -26.76
N GLY A 102 -34.04 8.85 -26.56
CA GLY A 102 -34.63 9.05 -25.24
C GLY A 102 -35.16 7.75 -24.65
N ILE A 103 -34.68 7.40 -23.46
CA ILE A 103 -35.44 6.56 -22.55
C ILE A 103 -36.51 7.49 -21.97
N ASN A 104 -37.69 7.46 -22.60
CA ASN A 104 -38.91 7.99 -22.00
C ASN A 104 -39.24 7.13 -20.78
N ASP A 105 -39.12 7.70 -19.58
CA ASP A 105 -40.12 7.63 -18.50
C ASP A 105 -39.47 8.04 -17.18
N THR A 106 -39.64 9.31 -16.81
CA THR A 106 -40.23 9.66 -15.51
C THR A 106 -40.53 11.15 -15.51
N GLU A 107 -41.78 11.46 -15.18
CA GLU A 107 -42.39 12.77 -15.18
C GLU A 107 -41.62 13.76 -14.28
N ALA A 108 -41.08 14.83 -14.89
CA ALA A 108 -40.78 16.07 -14.18
C ALA A 108 -41.21 17.23 -15.07
N THR A 109 -42.43 17.71 -14.82
CA THR A 109 -42.91 19.00 -15.31
C THR A 109 -42.02 20.10 -14.73
N ASN A 110 -41.40 20.94 -15.57
CA ASN A 110 -41.60 22.40 -15.60
C ASN A 110 -40.41 23.16 -16.22
N GLN A 111 -40.77 23.96 -17.22
CA GLN A 111 -40.11 25.18 -17.72
C GLN A 111 -38.84 25.03 -18.58
N ALA A 112 -39.12 24.71 -19.85
CA ALA A 112 -38.26 25.01 -20.99
C ALA A 112 -37.80 26.49 -20.99
N GLY A 113 -36.55 26.70 -20.57
CA GLY A 113 -35.72 27.83 -20.97
C GLY A 113 -34.64 27.31 -21.92
N GLU A 114 -34.11 28.18 -22.78
CA GLU A 114 -33.06 27.90 -23.79
C GLU A 114 -31.74 27.28 -23.24
N ASP A 115 -31.66 27.00 -21.94
CA ASP A 115 -30.52 26.43 -21.20
C ASP A 115 -30.64 24.91 -20.89
N GLU A 116 -31.70 24.22 -21.30
CA GLU A 116 -31.92 22.77 -21.04
C GLU A 116 -31.09 21.84 -21.95
N LYS A 117 -29.81 22.14 -22.16
CA LYS A 117 -28.89 21.22 -22.83
C LYS A 117 -28.15 20.39 -21.78
N GLY A 118 -28.45 19.08 -21.72
CA GLY A 118 -27.71 18.09 -20.94
C GLY A 118 -28.53 17.41 -19.85
N VAL A 119 -27.85 16.83 -18.85
CA VAL A 119 -28.47 16.16 -17.70
C VAL A 119 -28.30 17.04 -16.46
N PRO A 120 -29.37 17.71 -15.98
CA PRO A 120 -29.32 18.56 -14.79
C PRO A 120 -28.87 17.81 -13.54
N ASP A 121 -28.11 18.48 -12.67
CA ASP A 121 -27.66 17.97 -11.36
C ASP A 121 -27.03 16.56 -11.37
N PHE A 122 -26.47 16.15 -12.53
CA PHE A 122 -25.98 14.79 -12.75
C PHE A 122 -24.97 14.36 -11.67
N TRP A 123 -23.96 15.18 -11.41
CA TRP A 123 -22.91 14.86 -10.45
C TRP A 123 -23.34 14.98 -9.00
N LEU A 124 -24.18 15.95 -8.67
CA LEU A 124 -24.76 16.07 -7.33
C LEU A 124 -25.58 14.81 -7.01
N THR A 125 -26.44 14.39 -7.95
CA THR A 125 -27.24 13.17 -7.81
C THR A 125 -26.36 11.93 -7.71
N ALA A 126 -25.33 11.82 -8.57
CA ALA A 126 -24.39 10.70 -8.54
C ALA A 126 -23.63 10.59 -7.21
N MET A 127 -23.19 11.72 -6.64
CA MET A 127 -22.50 11.72 -5.35
C MET A 127 -23.43 11.43 -4.19
N LYS A 128 -24.65 11.97 -4.19
CA LYS A 128 -25.66 11.67 -3.15
C LYS A 128 -26.13 10.22 -3.15
N ASN A 129 -26.02 9.54 -4.29
CA ASN A 129 -26.31 8.10 -4.38
C ASN A 129 -25.16 7.22 -3.86
N ASN A 130 -24.00 7.79 -3.53
CA ASN A 130 -22.89 7.09 -2.91
C ASN A 130 -22.95 7.25 -1.39
N GLU A 131 -22.99 6.16 -0.64
CA GLU A 131 -23.16 6.16 0.83
C GLU A 131 -22.11 7.02 1.55
N VAL A 132 -20.83 6.91 1.15
CA VAL A 132 -19.73 7.62 1.80
C VAL A 132 -19.77 9.12 1.49
N LEU A 133 -20.04 9.49 0.23
CA LEU A 133 -20.08 10.90 -0.16
C LEU A 133 -21.34 11.61 0.31
N ALA A 134 -22.46 10.89 0.44
CA ALA A 134 -23.73 11.47 0.88
C ALA A 134 -23.66 12.03 2.31
N GLU A 135 -22.92 11.36 3.21
CA GLU A 135 -22.73 11.82 4.60
C GLU A 135 -21.86 13.08 4.68
N GLU A 136 -20.93 13.26 3.73
CA GLU A 136 -19.99 14.37 3.69
C GLU A 136 -20.56 15.62 2.98
N ILE A 137 -21.59 15.47 2.14
CA ILE A 137 -22.19 16.58 1.38
C ILE A 137 -23.25 17.29 2.24
N SER A 138 -22.96 18.54 2.61
CA SER A 138 -23.91 19.39 3.34
C SER A 138 -24.78 20.22 2.40
N GLU A 139 -25.88 20.79 2.91
CA GLU A 139 -26.78 21.69 2.16
C GLU A 139 -26.04 22.87 1.50
N ARG A 140 -24.92 23.31 2.08
CA ARG A 140 -24.09 24.41 1.54
C ARG A 140 -23.30 23.99 0.31
N ASP A 141 -22.92 22.73 0.22
CA ASP A 141 -22.12 22.18 -0.87
C ASP A 141 -22.96 21.89 -2.10
N GLU A 142 -24.25 21.60 -1.90
CA GLU A 142 -25.20 21.34 -3.00
C GLU A 142 -25.20 22.48 -4.02
N GLY A 143 -25.17 23.74 -3.54
CA GLY A 143 -25.13 24.91 -4.41
C GLY A 143 -23.92 24.92 -5.35
N ALA A 144 -22.76 24.47 -4.89
CA ALA A 144 -21.55 24.37 -5.71
C ALA A 144 -21.58 23.14 -6.64
N LEU A 145 -22.08 22.01 -6.14
CA LEU A 145 -22.14 20.74 -6.88
C LEU A 145 -23.12 20.77 -8.06
N LYS A 146 -24.15 21.62 -8.03
CA LYS A 146 -25.03 21.88 -9.19
C LYS A 146 -24.29 22.42 -10.41
N PHE A 147 -23.20 23.15 -10.19
CA PHE A 147 -22.38 23.71 -11.27
C PHE A 147 -21.25 22.78 -11.73
N LEU A 148 -21.13 21.59 -11.13
CA LEU A 148 -20.10 20.62 -11.48
C LEU A 148 -20.45 19.95 -12.82
N LYS A 149 -19.56 20.11 -13.81
CA LYS A 149 -19.75 19.58 -15.16
C LYS A 149 -19.01 18.26 -15.39
N ASP A 150 -17.82 18.12 -14.81
CA ASP A 150 -17.03 16.91 -14.93
C ASP A 150 -16.14 16.68 -13.72
N ILE A 151 -15.80 15.41 -13.53
CA ILE A 151 -14.81 14.96 -12.57
C ILE A 151 -13.87 14.02 -13.31
N LYS A 152 -12.60 14.42 -13.36
CA LYS A 152 -11.53 13.65 -13.97
C LYS A 152 -10.56 13.21 -12.89
N TRP A 153 -9.83 12.14 -13.16
CA TRP A 153 -8.72 11.74 -12.32
C TRP A 153 -7.48 11.50 -13.17
N SER A 154 -6.32 11.78 -12.59
CA SER A 154 -5.01 11.53 -13.20
C SER A 154 -4.05 10.95 -12.18
N ARG A 155 -3.09 10.14 -12.64
CA ARG A 155 -2.04 9.61 -11.78
C ARG A 155 -0.93 10.64 -11.63
N ILE A 156 -0.39 10.73 -10.42
CA ILE A 156 0.84 11.48 -10.14
C ILE A 156 1.93 10.43 -9.90
N ASP A 157 3.00 10.50 -10.67
CA ASP A 157 4.10 9.54 -10.57
C ASP A 157 5.11 9.92 -9.48
N ASN A 158 5.24 11.21 -9.14
CA ASN A 158 6.19 11.68 -8.12
C ASN A 158 5.70 12.93 -7.34
N PRO A 159 5.31 12.80 -6.06
CA PRO A 159 5.17 11.56 -5.29
C PRO A 159 4.05 10.68 -5.85
N LYS A 160 4.15 9.35 -5.69
CA LYS A 160 3.11 8.41 -6.17
C LYS A 160 1.76 8.77 -5.54
N GLY A 161 0.77 9.02 -6.39
CA GLY A 161 -0.58 9.38 -5.94
C GLY A 161 -1.56 9.49 -7.10
N PHE A 162 -2.73 10.04 -6.80
CA PHE A 162 -3.74 10.40 -7.80
C PHE A 162 -4.29 11.79 -7.50
N LYS A 163 -4.75 12.47 -8.54
CA LYS A 163 -5.37 13.77 -8.47
C LYS A 163 -6.78 13.69 -9.02
N LEU A 164 -7.73 14.30 -8.32
CA LEU A 164 -9.09 14.53 -8.80
C LEU A 164 -9.21 15.99 -9.27
N ASP A 165 -9.73 16.17 -10.48
CA ASP A 165 -9.96 17.47 -11.11
C ASP A 165 -11.46 17.70 -11.29
N PHE A 166 -11.99 18.70 -10.58
CA PHE A 166 -13.39 19.09 -10.59
C PHE A 166 -13.58 20.28 -11.54
N SER A 167 -14.30 20.09 -12.64
CA SER A 167 -14.55 21.12 -13.64
C SER A 167 -15.92 21.76 -13.39
N SER A 168 -15.94 23.01 -12.94
CA SER A 168 -17.16 23.80 -12.69
C SER A 168 -17.29 24.95 -13.68
N THR A 169 -18.48 25.52 -13.81
CA THR A 169 -18.65 26.81 -14.50
C THR A 169 -17.87 27.92 -13.77
N PRO A 170 -17.41 28.97 -14.47
CA PRO A 170 -16.34 29.87 -13.99
C PRO A 170 -16.67 30.75 -12.78
N ILE A 171 -17.77 30.51 -12.05
CA ILE A 171 -18.06 31.20 -10.79
C ILE A 171 -17.19 30.65 -9.65
N LEU A 172 -16.71 29.40 -9.77
CA LEU A 172 -15.76 28.80 -8.83
C LEU A 172 -14.40 28.68 -9.52
N SER A 173 -13.55 29.70 -9.34
CA SER A 173 -12.14 29.64 -9.73
C SER A 173 -11.51 28.40 -9.10
N SER A 174 -11.03 27.48 -9.94
CA SER A 174 -10.49 26.17 -9.56
C SER A 174 -9.47 26.30 -8.44
N ARG A 175 -9.86 25.93 -7.22
CA ARG A 175 -8.93 25.75 -6.11
C ARG A 175 -8.60 24.27 -6.05
N THR A 176 -7.38 23.92 -6.46
CA THR A 176 -6.84 22.58 -6.26
C THR A 176 -6.91 22.27 -4.76
N LEU A 177 -7.70 21.26 -4.38
CA LEU A 177 -7.68 20.72 -3.02
C LEU A 177 -6.41 19.88 -2.91
N PHE A 178 -5.53 20.25 -1.96
CA PHE A 178 -4.34 19.52 -1.58
C PHE A 178 -4.67 18.44 -0.56
#